data_AF-A0A1J4RKT7-F1
#
_entry.id   AF-A0A1J4RKT7-F1
#
_cell.length_a   1.000
_cell.length_b   1.000
_cell.length_c   1.000
_cell.angle_alpha   90.00
_cell.angle_beta   90.00
_cell.angle_gamma   90.00
#
_symmetry.space_group_name_H-M   'P 1'
#
loop_
_entity.id
_entity.type
_entity.pdbx_description
1 polymer ?
#
loop_
_entity_poly.entity_id
_entity_poly.type
_entity_poly.pdbx_seq_one_letter_code
_entity_poly.pdbx_strand_id
1 'polypeptide(L)'
;MAFKSTATNLVSGDTNGFIDVFVHDRQTGQTTRVSLASDSTQGNGDSYSPSISADGRYVAFRSSASNLVSGDTNGTSDIFVHDRQGGGTTRVSVASDGTQGNGDSYSPSISADGRYVAFHSYASNLVSGDTNSAPDVFVHDRGGAGPAYQLYLPLILR
;
A
#
# COMPACT_ATOMS: atom_id res chain seq x y z
N MET A 1 15.35 5.93 2.94
CA MET A 1 15.20 4.79 2.00
C MET A 1 14.16 3.85 2.57
N ALA A 2 13.22 3.34 1.77
CA ALA A 2 12.31 2.28 2.19
C ALA A 2 12.77 0.91 1.68
N PHE A 3 12.65 -0.14 2.48
CA PHE A 3 13.10 -1.50 2.16
C PHE A 3 12.29 -2.54 2.95
N LYS A 4 12.33 -3.80 2.53
CA LYS A 4 11.72 -4.93 3.25
C LYS A 4 12.79 -5.78 3.94
N SER A 5 12.44 -6.43 5.05
CA SER A 5 13.34 -7.34 5.76
C SER A 5 12.56 -8.37 6.60
N THR A 6 13.14 -9.56 6.80
CA THR A 6 12.71 -10.56 7.79
C THR A 6 13.47 -10.44 9.13
N ALA A 7 14.41 -9.50 9.23
CA ALA A 7 15.31 -9.41 10.36
C ALA A 7 14.61 -8.84 11.60
N THR A 8 14.54 -9.63 12.67
CA THR A 8 13.86 -9.31 13.93
C THR A 8 14.60 -8.30 14.82
N ASN A 9 15.77 -7.82 14.39
CA ASN A 9 16.66 -6.98 15.18
C ASN A 9 16.95 -5.61 14.56
N LEU A 10 16.21 -5.21 13.51
CA LEU A 10 16.34 -3.88 12.93
C LEU A 10 15.68 -2.79 13.79
N VAL A 11 14.63 -3.15 14.51
CA VAL A 11 13.89 -2.27 15.43
C VAL A 11 13.47 -3.11 16.64
N SER A 12 13.64 -2.57 17.85
CA SER A 12 13.14 -3.23 19.07
C SER A 12 11.62 -3.39 19.00
N GLY A 13 11.09 -4.57 19.33
CA GLY A 13 9.66 -4.86 19.26
C GLY A 13 9.19 -5.38 17.90
N ASP A 14 10.11 -5.69 16.98
CA ASP A 14 9.80 -6.52 15.82
C ASP A 14 9.74 -8.02 16.19
N THR A 15 8.54 -8.47 16.57
CA THR A 15 8.30 -9.83 17.09
C THR A 15 7.30 -10.68 16.30
N ASN A 16 6.78 -10.21 15.16
CA ASN A 16 5.68 -10.91 14.47
C ASN A 16 6.15 -12.07 13.58
N GLY A 17 7.43 -12.13 13.24
CA GLY A 17 8.00 -13.20 12.42
C GLY A 17 7.64 -13.10 10.93
N PHE A 18 7.10 -11.98 10.47
CA PHE A 18 6.76 -11.73 9.07
C PHE A 18 7.79 -10.82 8.40
N ILE A 19 7.76 -10.76 7.06
CA ILE A 19 8.48 -9.74 6.32
C ILE A 19 7.83 -8.39 6.60
N ASP A 20 8.62 -7.43 7.06
CA ASP A 20 8.17 -6.08 7.34
C ASP A 20 8.80 -5.07 6.40
N VAL A 21 8.15 -3.90 6.28
CA VAL A 21 8.66 -2.74 5.57
C VAL A 21 9.23 -1.75 6.58
N PHE A 22 10.43 -1.27 6.29
CA PHE A 22 11.18 -0.31 7.10
C PHE A 22 11.57 0.90 6.28
N VAL A 23 11.75 2.03 6.96
CA VAL A 23 12.44 3.21 6.46
C VAL A 23 13.71 3.42 7.26
N HIS A 24 14.83 3.53 6.55
CA HIS A 24 16.10 3.97 7.12
C HIS A 24 16.34 5.43 6.72
N ASP A 25 16.41 6.29 7.71
CA ASP A 25 16.85 7.67 7.58
C ASP A 25 18.38 7.71 7.54
N ARG A 26 18.94 8.13 6.40
CA ARG A 26 20.39 8.17 6.19
C ARG A 26 21.06 9.38 6.84
N GLN A 27 20.30 10.41 7.21
CA GLN A 27 20.81 11.58 7.90
C GLN A 27 20.99 11.28 9.39
N THR A 28 20.00 10.64 10.01
CA THR A 28 20.00 10.33 11.44
C THR A 28 20.53 8.94 11.78
N GLY A 29 20.58 8.03 10.79
CA GLY A 29 20.91 6.62 10.98
C GLY A 29 19.77 5.81 11.61
N GLN A 30 18.59 6.40 11.80
CA GLN A 30 17.46 5.74 12.45
C GLN A 30 16.72 4.81 11.46
N THR A 31 16.39 3.61 11.91
CA THR A 31 15.48 2.68 11.21
C THR A 31 14.15 2.63 11.93
N THR A 32 13.05 2.75 11.17
CA THR A 32 11.68 2.69 11.67
C THR A 32 10.86 1.71 10.83
N ARG A 33 10.09 0.83 11.46
CA ARG A 33 9.09 0.02 10.75
C ARG A 33 7.89 0.87 10.36
N VAL A 34 7.33 0.61 9.18
CA VAL A 34 6.17 1.33 8.63
C VAL A 34 5.02 0.43 8.19
N SER A 35 5.22 -0.90 8.12
CA SER A 35 4.16 -1.90 7.95
C SER A 35 3.37 -2.12 9.26
N LEU A 36 2.81 -1.05 9.79
CA LEU A 36 2.07 -1.02 11.05
C LEU A 36 0.63 -0.59 10.81
N ALA A 37 -0.29 -1.02 11.67
CA ALA A 37 -1.61 -0.39 11.75
C ALA A 37 -1.52 1.02 12.38
N SER A 38 -2.60 1.80 12.29
CA SER A 38 -2.66 3.17 12.84
C SER A 38 -2.48 3.25 14.36
N ASP A 39 -2.73 2.15 15.08
CA ASP A 39 -2.49 2.02 16.52
C ASP A 39 -1.08 1.45 16.84
N SER A 40 -0.20 1.40 15.84
CA SER A 40 1.15 0.84 15.90
C SER A 40 1.22 -0.68 16.12
N THR A 41 0.10 -1.40 16.03
CA THR A 41 0.12 -2.87 16.06
C THR A 41 0.82 -3.43 14.81
N GLN A 42 1.49 -4.57 14.98
CA GLN A 42 2.22 -5.23 13.90
C GLN A 42 1.24 -5.90 12.92
N GLY A 43 1.58 -5.91 11.64
CA GLY A 43 0.86 -6.74 10.66
C GLY A 43 0.93 -8.23 11.00
N ASN A 44 -0.15 -8.95 10.76
CA ASN A 44 -0.28 -10.40 10.91
C ASN A 44 0.05 -11.19 9.62
N GLY A 45 0.77 -10.56 8.69
CA GLY A 45 1.16 -11.12 7.41
C GLY A 45 2.27 -10.31 6.76
N ASP A 46 2.89 -10.88 5.73
CA ASP A 46 4.06 -10.28 5.08
C ASP A 46 3.74 -8.97 4.33
N SER A 47 4.69 -8.05 4.34
CA SER A 47 4.65 -6.78 3.62
C SER A 47 5.82 -6.63 2.64
N TYR A 48 5.55 -6.12 1.43
CA TYR A 48 6.47 -6.16 0.30
C TYR A 48 6.47 -4.85 -0.51
N SER A 49 7.48 -4.74 -1.39
CA SER A 49 7.57 -3.76 -2.48
C SER A 49 7.29 -2.31 -2.07
N PRO A 50 8.04 -1.76 -1.09
CA PRO A 50 7.77 -0.41 -0.63
C PRO A 50 8.19 0.65 -1.65
N SER A 51 7.42 1.74 -1.69
CA SER A 51 7.70 2.97 -2.43
C SER A 51 7.47 4.17 -1.51
N ILE A 52 8.33 5.18 -1.57
CA ILE A 52 8.37 6.28 -0.60
C ILE A 52 8.31 7.64 -1.32
N SER A 53 7.53 8.59 -0.77
CA SER A 53 7.43 9.96 -1.28
C SER A 53 8.77 10.70 -1.17
N ALA A 54 8.93 11.81 -1.92
CA ALA A 54 10.21 12.52 -2.02
C ALA A 54 10.65 13.13 -0.68
N ASP A 55 9.70 13.59 0.13
CA ASP A 55 9.91 14.08 1.49
C ASP A 55 10.06 12.96 2.53
N GLY A 56 9.85 11.71 2.12
CA GLY A 56 9.91 10.56 2.99
C GLY A 56 8.70 10.40 3.92
N ARG A 57 7.65 11.22 3.82
CA ARG A 57 6.50 11.17 4.73
C ARG A 57 5.59 9.97 4.49
N TYR A 58 5.29 9.67 3.24
CA TYR A 58 4.34 8.61 2.87
C TYR A 58 5.07 7.40 2.31
N VAL A 59 4.71 6.21 2.79
CA VAL A 59 5.24 4.94 2.28
C VAL A 59 4.09 4.08 1.79
N ALA A 60 4.04 3.81 0.49
CA ALA A 60 3.15 2.83 -0.10
C ALA A 60 3.81 1.44 -0.06
N PHE A 61 3.05 0.40 0.26
CA PHE A 61 3.54 -0.98 0.29
C PHE A 61 2.40 -1.98 0.06
N ARG A 62 2.75 -3.17 -0.42
CA ARG A 62 1.85 -4.31 -0.49
C ARG A 62 1.85 -5.03 0.87
N SER A 63 0.71 -5.53 1.33
CA SER A 63 0.66 -6.45 2.48
C SER A 63 -0.37 -7.56 2.30
N SER A 64 -0.07 -8.74 2.85
CA SER A 64 -1.03 -9.84 3.04
C SER A 64 -1.68 -9.81 4.44
N ALA A 65 -1.35 -8.82 5.26
CA ALA A 65 -1.89 -8.70 6.62
C ALA A 65 -3.32 -8.16 6.60
N SER A 66 -4.23 -8.83 7.32
CA SER A 66 -5.65 -8.47 7.43
C SER A 66 -5.97 -7.51 8.58
N ASN A 67 -4.94 -7.05 9.32
CA ASN A 67 -5.13 -6.24 10.53
C ASN A 67 -4.48 -4.85 10.45
N LEU A 68 -3.98 -4.41 9.28
CA LEU A 68 -3.38 -3.08 9.13
C LEU A 68 -4.42 -1.95 9.12
N VAL A 69 -5.66 -2.27 8.74
CA VAL A 69 -6.82 -1.38 8.83
C VAL A 69 -8.04 -2.17 9.30
N SER A 70 -9.01 -1.49 9.91
CA SER A 70 -10.28 -2.10 10.26
C SER A 70 -11.08 -2.48 9.01
N GLY A 71 -11.69 -3.66 9.00
CA GLY A 71 -12.58 -4.09 7.92
C GLY A 71 -11.85 -4.60 6.66
N ASP A 72 -10.58 -4.92 6.77
CA ASP A 72 -9.89 -5.71 5.76
C ASP A 72 -10.32 -7.19 5.86
N THR A 73 -11.16 -7.62 4.92
CA THR A 73 -11.86 -8.93 4.99
C THR A 73 -11.87 -9.67 3.66
N ASN A 74 -11.22 -9.14 2.62
CA ASN A 74 -11.21 -9.75 1.28
C ASN A 74 -10.32 -11.01 1.19
N GLY A 75 -9.37 -11.17 2.13
CA GLY A 75 -8.44 -12.31 2.13
C GLY A 75 -7.41 -12.26 1.00
N THR A 76 -7.15 -11.08 0.44
CA THR A 76 -6.21 -10.86 -0.67
C THR A 76 -5.11 -9.89 -0.28
N SER A 77 -4.00 -9.87 -1.02
CA SER A 77 -2.96 -8.85 -0.85
C SER A 77 -3.48 -7.47 -1.24
N ASP A 78 -3.29 -6.49 -0.38
CA ASP A 78 -3.75 -5.11 -0.58
C ASP A 78 -2.58 -4.11 -0.63
N ILE A 79 -2.85 -2.92 -1.18
CA ILE A 79 -1.93 -1.80 -1.15
C ILE A 79 -2.31 -0.85 -0.03
N PHE A 80 -1.34 -0.54 0.82
CA PHE A 80 -1.48 0.37 1.93
C PHE A 80 -0.56 1.57 1.77
N VAL A 81 -0.93 2.70 2.38
CA VAL A 81 -0.05 3.85 2.60
C VAL A 81 0.00 4.17 4.08
N HIS A 82 1.22 4.21 4.62
CA HIS A 82 1.52 4.69 5.96
C HIS A 82 2.01 6.15 5.93
N ASP A 83 1.38 7.02 6.71
CA ASP A 83 1.83 8.40 6.97
C ASP A 83 2.76 8.40 8.18
N ARG A 84 4.07 8.57 7.96
CA ARG A 84 5.08 8.55 9.02
C ARG A 84 5.00 9.74 9.98
N GLN A 85 4.32 10.82 9.59
CA GLN A 85 4.14 11.99 10.45
C GLN A 85 2.85 11.85 11.29
N GLY A 86 1.77 11.39 10.68
CA GLY A 86 0.47 11.20 11.34
C GLY A 86 0.32 9.86 12.06
N GLY A 87 1.17 8.87 11.75
CA GLY A 87 1.10 7.50 12.25
C GLY A 87 -0.01 6.63 11.63
N GLY A 88 -0.81 7.19 10.71
CA GLY A 88 -1.98 6.50 10.15
C GLY A 88 -1.65 5.60 8.97
N THR A 89 -2.31 4.44 8.90
CA THR A 89 -2.28 3.51 7.76
C THR A 89 -3.64 3.47 7.08
N THR A 90 -3.63 3.51 5.75
CA THR A 90 -4.83 3.50 4.91
C THR A 90 -4.69 2.49 3.78
N ARG A 91 -5.76 1.76 3.45
CA ARG A 91 -5.80 0.92 2.25
C ARG A 91 -6.18 1.78 1.04
N VAL A 92 -5.42 1.66 -0.05
CA VAL A 92 -5.62 2.44 -1.28
C VAL A 92 -6.02 1.57 -2.49
N SER A 93 -5.95 0.24 -2.38
CA SER A 93 -6.56 -0.72 -3.32
C SER A 93 -8.08 -0.83 -3.11
N VAL A 94 -8.77 0.31 -3.18
CA VAL A 94 -10.22 0.43 -3.00
C VAL A 94 -10.86 1.10 -4.21
N ALA A 95 -12.13 0.78 -4.44
CA ALA A 95 -12.98 1.51 -5.37
C ALA A 95 -13.24 2.94 -4.88
N SER A 96 -13.81 3.78 -5.75
CA SER A 96 -14.07 5.20 -5.44
C SER A 96 -15.04 5.42 -4.28
N ASP A 97 -15.87 4.43 -3.94
CA ASP A 97 -16.78 4.44 -2.79
C ASP A 97 -16.15 3.86 -1.51
N GLY A 98 -14.86 3.48 -1.56
CA GLY A 98 -14.14 2.86 -0.46
C GLY A 98 -14.31 1.34 -0.35
N THR A 99 -15.09 0.71 -1.24
CA THR A 99 -15.22 -0.75 -1.28
C THR A 99 -13.86 -1.39 -1.60
N GLN A 100 -13.52 -2.45 -0.87
CA GLN A 100 -12.27 -3.17 -1.09
C GLN A 100 -12.22 -3.90 -2.43
N GLY A 101 -11.03 -3.98 -3.03
CA GLY A 101 -10.77 -4.87 -4.16
C GLY A 101 -11.08 -6.32 -3.79
N ASN A 102 -11.62 -7.07 -4.76
CA ASN A 102 -11.94 -8.50 -4.65
C ASN A 102 -10.83 -9.42 -5.20
N GLY A 103 -9.63 -8.88 -5.41
CA GLY A 103 -8.48 -9.57 -5.99
C GLY A 103 -7.17 -8.93 -5.52
N ASP A 104 -6.09 -9.69 -5.64
CA ASP A 104 -4.79 -9.24 -5.17
C ASP A 104 -4.29 -7.99 -5.90
N SER A 105 -3.62 -7.11 -5.16
CA SER A 105 -2.95 -5.92 -5.68
C SER A 105 -1.46 -5.93 -5.34
N TYR A 106 -0.60 -5.49 -6.28
CA TYR A 106 0.84 -5.48 -6.05
C TYR A 106 1.60 -4.32 -6.71
N SER A 107 2.92 -4.29 -6.43
CA SER A 107 3.92 -3.32 -6.93
C SER A 107 3.47 -1.87 -6.91
N PRO A 108 3.19 -1.30 -5.72
CA PRO A 108 2.77 0.09 -5.64
C PRO A 108 3.93 1.05 -5.97
N SER A 109 3.58 2.19 -6.54
CA SER A 109 4.45 3.34 -6.74
C SER A 109 3.75 4.61 -6.28
N ILE A 110 4.38 5.39 -5.40
CA ILE A 110 3.81 6.63 -4.87
C ILE A 110 4.46 7.86 -5.51
N SER A 111 3.67 8.88 -5.83
CA SER A 111 4.16 10.15 -6.36
C SER A 111 5.03 10.89 -5.33
N ALA A 112 5.85 11.82 -5.84
CA ALA A 112 6.79 12.60 -5.02
C ALA A 112 6.11 13.38 -3.88
N ASP A 113 4.91 13.91 -4.12
CA ASP A 113 4.07 14.62 -3.15
C ASP A 113 3.19 13.69 -2.29
N GLY A 114 3.24 12.38 -2.52
CA GLY A 114 2.43 11.39 -1.81
C GLY A 114 0.98 11.28 -2.28
N ARG A 115 0.51 12.11 -3.22
CA ARG A 115 -0.92 12.17 -3.58
C ARG A 115 -1.41 10.97 -4.38
N TYR A 116 -0.65 10.52 -5.36
CA TYR A 116 -1.05 9.46 -6.29
C TYR A 116 -0.34 8.16 -5.98
N VAL A 117 -1.07 7.05 -5.99
CA VAL A 117 -0.50 5.70 -5.86
C VAL A 117 -0.92 4.86 -7.05
N ALA A 118 0.05 4.49 -7.89
CA ALA A 118 -0.15 3.55 -8.99
C ALA A 118 0.11 2.11 -8.50
N PHE A 119 -0.69 1.15 -8.92
CA PHE A 119 -0.52 -0.28 -8.59
C PHE A 119 -1.18 -1.16 -9.64
N HIS A 120 -0.81 -2.44 -9.71
CA HIS A 120 -1.55 -3.41 -10.51
C HIS A 120 -2.50 -4.22 -9.62
N SER A 121 -3.64 -4.62 -10.16
CA SER A 121 -4.63 -5.41 -9.42
C SER A 121 -5.34 -6.41 -10.32
N TYR A 122 -5.67 -7.57 -9.75
CA TYR A 122 -6.57 -8.57 -10.34
C TYR A 122 -8.05 -8.33 -9.94
N ALA A 123 -8.33 -7.28 -9.18
CA ALA A 123 -9.67 -6.99 -8.68
C ALA A 123 -10.56 -6.41 -9.79
N SER A 124 -11.68 -7.08 -10.07
CA SER A 124 -12.66 -6.67 -11.09
C SER A 124 -13.65 -5.60 -10.62
N ASN A 125 -13.54 -5.15 -9.38
CA ASN A 125 -14.50 -4.23 -8.75
C ASN A 125 -13.90 -2.88 -8.31
N LEU A 126 -12.66 -2.57 -8.68
CA LEU A 126 -12.04 -1.28 -8.35
C LEU A 126 -12.64 -0.13 -9.17
N VAL A 127 -13.10 -0.42 -10.39
CA VAL A 127 -13.82 0.51 -11.26
C VAL A 127 -14.97 -0.19 -11.96
N SER A 128 -16.03 0.55 -12.29
CA SER A 128 -17.13 0.02 -13.08
C SER A 128 -16.68 -0.34 -14.49
N GLY A 129 -17.05 -1.52 -14.99
CA GLY A 129 -16.78 -1.93 -16.36
C GLY A 129 -15.43 -2.63 -16.56
N ASP A 130 -14.70 -2.92 -15.49
CA ASP A 130 -13.58 -3.87 -15.54
C ASP A 130 -14.12 -5.31 -15.67
N THR A 131 -14.05 -5.86 -16.88
CA THR A 131 -14.65 -7.18 -17.22
C THR A 131 -13.69 -8.12 -17.95
N ASN A 132 -12.42 -7.73 -18.12
CA ASN A 132 -11.47 -8.47 -18.95
C ASN A 132 -10.84 -9.68 -18.22
N SER A 133 -11.02 -9.79 -16.90
CA SER A 133 -10.40 -10.82 -16.04
C SER A 133 -8.87 -10.86 -16.11
N ALA A 134 -8.25 -9.75 -16.51
CA ALA A 134 -6.82 -9.55 -16.60
C ALA A 134 -6.37 -8.53 -15.55
N PRO A 135 -5.10 -8.56 -15.09
CA PRO A 135 -4.61 -7.55 -14.17
C PRO A 135 -4.47 -6.20 -14.88
N ASP A 136 -5.05 -5.17 -14.29
CA ASP A 136 -5.00 -3.79 -14.78
C ASP A 136 -4.15 -2.90 -13.88
N VAL A 137 -3.72 -1.74 -14.41
CA VAL A 137 -2.98 -0.73 -13.65
C VAL A 137 -3.95 0.38 -13.23
N PHE A 138 -4.02 0.62 -11.94
CA PHE A 138 -4.89 1.61 -11.31
C PHE A 138 -4.07 2.74 -10.69
N VAL A 139 -4.68 3.92 -10.56
CA VAL A 139 -4.12 5.05 -9.81
C VAL A 139 -5.15 5.51 -8.78
N HIS A 140 -4.79 5.46 -7.50
CA HIS A 140 -5.60 6.01 -6.41
C HIS A 140 -5.13 7.44 -6.09
N ASP A 141 -6.07 8.41 -6.07
CA ASP A 141 -5.82 9.79 -5.67
C ASP A 141 -6.21 9.99 -4.19
N ARG A 142 -5.24 10.32 -3.34
CA ARG A 142 -5.40 10.51 -1.89
C ARG A 142 -5.79 11.94 -1.48
N GLY A 143 -5.95 12.86 -2.43
CA GLY A 143 -6.13 14.31 -2.21
C GLY A 143 -7.54 14.79 -1.85
N GLY A 144 -8.54 13.91 -1.73
CA GLY A 144 -9.91 14.22 -1.30
C GLY A 144 -10.95 14.36 -2.42
N ALA A 145 -12.11 13.72 -2.22
CA ALA A 145 -13.39 13.76 -2.95
C ALA A 145 -13.37 13.79 -4.50
N GLY A 146 -12.34 13.24 -5.14
CA GLY A 146 -12.30 13.03 -6.58
C GLY A 146 -12.13 11.55 -6.90
N PRO A 147 -12.76 11.01 -7.96
CA PRO A 147 -12.60 9.61 -8.34
C PRO A 147 -11.13 9.29 -8.61
N ALA A 148 -10.76 8.01 -8.46
CA ALA A 148 -9.52 7.48 -9.01
C ALA A 148 -9.44 7.86 -10.50
N TYR A 149 -8.61 8.85 -10.85
CA TYR A 149 -8.43 9.24 -12.24
C TYR A 149 -7.68 8.12 -12.96
N GLN A 150 -8.36 7.49 -13.93
CA GLN A 150 -7.71 6.60 -14.88
C GLN A 150 -6.64 7.39 -15.65
N LEU A 151 -5.39 6.94 -15.59
CA LEU A 151 -4.54 7.05 -16.76
C LEU A 151 -5.05 6.01 -17.75
N TYR A 152 -5.94 6.43 -18.66
CA TYR A 152 -6.26 5.65 -19.84
C TYR A 152 -4.94 5.42 -20.61
N LEU A 153 -4.35 4.24 -20.47
CA LEU A 153 -3.70 3.58 -21.59
C LEU A 153 -4.76 2.67 -22.19
N PRO A 154 -5.53 3.13 -23.19
CA PRO A 154 -6.32 2.21 -23.97
C PRO A 154 -5.32 1.42 -24.80
N LEU A 155 -4.85 0.28 -24.30
CA LEU A 155 -4.64 -0.83 -25.21
C LEU A 155 -6.00 -1.52 -25.35
N ILE A 156 -6.86 -0.89 -26.16
CA ILE A 156 -7.66 -1.69 -27.08
C ILE A 156 -6.64 -2.50 -27.87
N LEU A 157 -6.72 -3.83 -27.73
CA LEU A 157 -6.18 -4.94 -28.52
C LEU A 157 -5.97 -6.09 -27.50
N ARG A 158 -6.87 -7.05 -27.34
CA ARG A 158 -7.73 -7.76 -28.30
C ARG A 158 -8.95 -8.35 -27.61
#